data_AF-A0A4Q7KVI4-F1
#
_entry.id   AF-A0A4Q7KVI4-F1
#
_cell.length_a   1.000
_cell.length_b   1.000
_cell.length_c   1.000
_cell.angle_alpha   90.00
_cell.angle_beta   90.00
_cell.angle_gamma   90.00
#
_symmetry.space_group_name_H-M   'P 1'
#
loop_
_entity.id
_entity.type
_entity.pdbx_description
1 polymer ?
#
loop_
_entity_poly.entity_id
_entity_poly.type
_entity_poly.pdbx_seq_one_letter_code
_entity_poly.pdbx_strand_id
1 'polypeptide(L)'
;MRSIPEKTLEHWTSIYLSNRFPNGALWWPTSGEDVLVELPRLAATGPGKTLALELKTTEAVGDRHMLEIDTVQLDRYLNPNLGPLSPVYYVFPLPHWVGPLTSTSGSSPASLGGSAPAPPEWWRRRIGRSWFGEWLYVMSARAVSEALPVDWRSKGRAKLFTLDPTRPTSWATLFTRAPYSVPYLWRSFWSIVTKCGPWDSIRWRTVVDGQGRPDRVLVLDGDLEEGWHLGALLDQRRQLVKEQVIDHGVERAILHIPDSALY
;
A
#
# COMPACT_ATOMS: atom_id res chain seq x y z
N MET A 1 14.26 -3.97 16.82
CA MET A 1 15.03 -4.00 15.55
C MET A 1 14.07 -4.40 14.43
N ARG A 2 14.17 -3.83 13.22
CA ARG A 2 13.26 -4.22 12.12
C ARG A 2 13.54 -5.66 11.68
N SER A 3 12.47 -6.42 11.44
CA SER A 3 12.55 -7.79 10.91
C SER A 3 13.09 -7.78 9.49
N ILE A 4 12.68 -6.80 8.70
CA ILE A 4 13.18 -6.46 7.38
C ILE A 4 13.36 -4.94 7.35
N PRO A 5 14.51 -4.40 6.94
CA PRO A 5 14.65 -2.96 6.75
C PRO A 5 13.62 -2.43 5.74
N GLU A 6 12.98 -1.32 6.06
CA GLU A 6 11.92 -0.70 5.24
C GLU A 6 12.39 -0.39 3.81
N LYS A 7 13.55 0.24 3.68
CA LYS A 7 14.18 0.51 2.37
C LYS A 7 14.46 -0.74 1.55
N THR A 8 14.70 -1.87 2.19
CA THR A 8 14.85 -3.15 1.48
C THR A 8 13.52 -3.60 0.87
N LEU A 9 12.43 -3.52 1.66
CA LEU A 9 11.08 -3.88 1.19
C LEU A 9 10.59 -2.96 0.06
N GLU A 10 10.82 -1.65 0.19
CA GLU A 10 10.59 -0.66 -0.86
C GLU A 10 11.30 -1.03 -2.16
N HIS A 11 12.59 -1.34 -2.09
CA HIS A 11 13.38 -1.67 -3.26
C HIS A 11 12.91 -2.97 -3.95
N TRP A 12 12.59 -4.00 -3.16
CA TRP A 12 12.07 -5.27 -3.70
C TRP A 12 10.72 -5.09 -4.39
N THR A 13 9.85 -4.27 -3.79
CA THR A 13 8.55 -3.91 -4.32
C THR A 13 8.70 -3.16 -5.64
N SER A 14 9.51 -2.09 -5.67
CA SER A 14 9.72 -1.29 -6.88
C SER A 14 10.24 -2.13 -8.05
N ILE A 15 11.25 -2.98 -7.82
CA ILE A 15 11.78 -3.87 -8.87
C ILE A 15 10.71 -4.83 -9.40
N TYR A 16 9.89 -5.41 -8.51
CA TYR A 16 8.81 -6.29 -8.93
C TYR A 16 7.78 -5.54 -9.78
N LEU A 17 7.38 -4.34 -9.35
CA LEU A 17 6.40 -3.52 -10.05
C LEU A 17 6.91 -3.09 -11.42
N SER A 18 8.14 -2.60 -11.53
CA SER A 18 8.75 -2.24 -12.81
C SER A 18 8.85 -3.44 -13.76
N ASN A 19 9.10 -4.64 -13.23
CA ASN A 19 9.13 -5.85 -14.07
C ASN A 19 7.74 -6.33 -14.48
N ARG A 20 6.74 -6.25 -13.59
CA ARG A 20 5.38 -6.70 -13.85
C ARG A 20 4.60 -5.74 -14.74
N PHE A 21 4.81 -4.44 -14.55
CA PHE A 21 4.15 -3.36 -15.26
C PHE A 21 5.23 -2.50 -15.93
N PRO A 22 5.83 -2.95 -17.04
CA PRO A 22 6.94 -2.24 -17.69
C PRO A 22 6.56 -0.85 -18.20
N ASN A 23 5.27 -0.61 -18.42
CA ASN A 23 4.72 0.69 -18.83
C ASN A 23 4.08 1.46 -17.65
N GLY A 24 4.15 0.92 -16.43
CA GLY A 24 3.65 1.58 -15.24
C GLY A 24 4.65 2.63 -14.75
N ALA A 25 4.13 3.77 -14.27
CA ALA A 25 4.95 4.74 -13.57
C ALA A 25 4.91 4.47 -12.06
N LEU A 26 6.04 4.67 -11.41
CA LEU A 26 6.19 4.59 -9.96
C LEU A 26 6.69 5.94 -9.48
N TRP A 27 6.05 6.47 -8.44
CA TRP A 27 6.39 7.74 -7.83
C TRP A 27 6.45 7.59 -6.30
N TRP A 28 7.35 8.33 -5.66
CA TRP A 28 7.45 8.43 -4.21
C TRP A 28 6.79 9.75 -3.77
N PRO A 29 5.56 9.73 -3.24
CA PRO A 29 4.86 10.96 -2.95
C PRO A 29 5.43 11.64 -1.71
N THR A 30 5.29 12.97 -1.65
CA THR A 30 5.59 13.74 -0.44
C THR A 30 4.46 13.69 0.58
N SER A 31 3.30 13.10 0.24
CA SER A 31 2.11 12.99 1.10
C SER A 31 2.18 11.88 2.15
N GLY A 32 3.29 11.14 2.20
CA GLY A 32 3.59 10.16 3.24
C GLY A 32 3.30 8.72 2.87
N GLU A 33 2.77 8.43 1.68
CA GLU A 33 2.71 7.06 1.17
C GLU A 33 4.10 6.59 0.72
N ASP A 34 4.37 5.28 0.84
CA ASP A 34 5.65 4.74 0.38
C ASP A 34 5.70 4.64 -1.15
N VAL A 35 4.80 3.89 -1.77
CA VAL A 35 4.80 3.77 -3.25
C VAL A 35 3.48 4.26 -3.77
N LEU A 36 3.52 5.29 -4.59
CA LEU A 36 2.36 5.67 -5.38
C LEU A 36 2.57 5.18 -6.81
N VAL A 37 1.74 4.23 -7.22
CA VAL A 37 1.66 3.81 -8.62
C VAL A 37 0.71 4.80 -9.29
N GLU A 38 1.21 6.03 -9.40
CA GLU A 38 0.51 7.17 -9.94
C GLU A 38 0.97 7.48 -11.34
N LEU A 39 0.04 8.07 -12.07
CA LEU A 39 0.39 9.29 -12.77
C LEU A 39 -0.62 10.37 -12.38
N PRO A 40 -0.29 11.38 -11.57
CA PRO A 40 -1.27 12.42 -11.21
C PRO A 40 -1.65 13.29 -12.43
N ARG A 41 -0.87 13.23 -13.53
CA ARG A 41 -1.23 13.83 -14.82
C ARG A 41 -1.74 12.82 -15.86
N LEU A 42 -1.17 11.62 -15.97
CA LEU A 42 -1.59 10.63 -16.98
C LEU A 42 -2.81 9.79 -16.55
N ALA A 43 -3.09 9.62 -15.25
CA ALA A 43 -4.33 8.99 -14.78
C ALA A 43 -5.56 9.89 -14.99
N ALA A 44 -5.33 11.21 -15.06
CA ALA A 44 -6.33 12.21 -15.40
C ALA A 44 -6.54 12.38 -16.92
N THR A 45 -5.63 11.87 -17.78
CA THR A 45 -5.67 12.10 -19.24
C THR A 45 -5.76 10.84 -20.10
N GLY A 46 -5.72 9.64 -19.52
CA GLY A 46 -5.87 8.39 -20.28
C GLY A 46 -6.47 7.21 -19.48
N PRO A 47 -6.90 6.13 -20.17
CA PRO A 47 -7.42 4.94 -19.51
C PRO A 47 -6.34 4.26 -18.66
N GLY A 48 -6.64 3.93 -17.40
CA GLY A 48 -5.67 3.32 -16.49
C GLY A 48 -6.23 3.06 -15.09
N LYS A 49 -5.36 2.57 -14.20
CA LYS A 49 -5.63 2.43 -12.77
C LYS A 49 -4.52 3.10 -11.97
N THR A 50 -4.92 3.78 -10.91
CA THR A 50 -4.00 4.37 -9.93
C THR A 50 -4.26 3.74 -8.58
N LEU A 51 -3.18 3.45 -7.86
CA LEU A 51 -3.22 2.92 -6.51
C LEU A 51 -2.02 3.40 -5.71
N ALA A 52 -2.18 3.47 -4.39
CA ALA A 52 -1.11 3.68 -3.43
C ALA A 52 -0.82 2.38 -2.69
N LEU A 53 0.45 2.10 -2.45
CA LEU A 53 0.92 1.04 -1.57
C LEU A 53 1.64 1.66 -0.38
N GLU A 54 1.12 1.39 0.80
CA GLU A 54 1.73 1.74 2.07
C GLU A 54 2.54 0.52 2.56
N LEU A 55 3.86 0.57 2.49
CA LEU A 55 4.76 -0.52 2.81
C LEU A 55 5.13 -0.47 4.29
N LYS A 56 4.57 -1.39 5.09
CA LYS A 56 4.94 -1.53 6.49
C LYS A 56 5.87 -2.72 6.72
N THR A 57 6.77 -2.56 7.68
CA THR A 57 7.66 -3.65 8.13
C THR A 57 7.35 -4.05 9.55
N THR A 58 7.58 -5.33 9.86
CA THR A 58 7.46 -5.83 11.23
C THR A 58 8.73 -5.54 12.02
N GLU A 59 8.60 -5.36 13.32
CA GLU A 59 9.70 -5.32 14.28
C GLU A 59 9.91 -6.70 14.92
N ALA A 60 11.17 -7.12 15.05
CA ALA A 60 11.53 -8.33 15.78
C ALA A 60 11.49 -8.04 17.29
N VAL A 61 10.69 -8.82 18.02
CA VAL A 61 10.49 -8.74 19.47
C VAL A 61 10.72 -10.14 20.05
N GLY A 62 11.95 -10.40 20.49
CA GLY A 62 12.39 -11.77 20.82
C GLY A 62 12.25 -12.68 19.60
N ASP A 63 11.56 -13.81 19.78
CA ASP A 63 11.34 -14.78 18.70
C ASP A 63 10.10 -14.47 17.82
N ARG A 64 9.48 -13.30 18.01
CA ARG A 64 8.23 -12.91 17.36
C ARG A 64 8.40 -11.68 16.47
N HIS A 65 7.41 -11.45 15.62
CA HIS A 65 7.32 -10.27 14.76
C HIS A 65 6.08 -9.45 15.09
N MET A 66 6.25 -8.17 15.38
CA MET A 66 5.16 -7.25 15.69
C MET A 66 4.98 -6.26 14.56
N LEU A 67 3.73 -5.93 14.24
CA LEU A 67 3.41 -4.84 13.32
C LEU A 67 2.52 -3.81 14.02
N GLU A 68 2.92 -2.55 13.92
CA GLU A 68 2.11 -1.41 14.33
C GLU A 68 1.84 -0.49 13.15
N ILE A 69 0.68 0.16 13.18
CA ILE A 69 0.19 1.07 12.15
C ILE A 69 0.16 2.48 12.73
N ASP A 70 0.64 3.45 11.94
CA ASP A 70 0.40 4.86 12.19
C ASP A 70 -1.08 5.16 11.92
N THR A 71 -1.78 5.50 13.00
CA THR A 71 -3.24 5.69 13.01
C THR A 71 -3.64 7.06 12.46
N VAL A 72 -2.78 8.08 12.57
CA VAL A 72 -3.05 9.40 11.98
C VAL A 72 -2.97 9.29 10.46
N GLN A 73 -1.96 8.58 9.96
CA GLN A 73 -1.81 8.29 8.54
C GLN A 73 -2.96 7.43 8.01
N LEU A 74 -3.34 6.36 8.73
CA LEU A 74 -4.46 5.50 8.36
C LEU A 74 -5.77 6.29 8.29
N ASP A 75 -6.05 7.15 9.27
CA ASP A 75 -7.28 7.95 9.25
C ASP A 75 -7.34 8.89 8.04
N ARG A 76 -6.20 9.50 7.70
CA ARG A 76 -6.07 10.29 6.48
C ARG A 76 -6.43 9.47 5.24
N TYR A 77 -5.92 8.25 5.12
CA TYR A 77 -6.21 7.38 3.97
C TYR A 77 -7.65 6.88 3.89
N LEU A 78 -8.36 6.81 5.02
CA LEU A 78 -9.78 6.47 5.05
C LEU A 78 -10.68 7.66 4.72
N ASN A 79 -10.14 8.89 4.70
CA ASN A 79 -10.89 10.10 4.45
C ASN A 79 -10.48 10.74 3.11
N PRO A 80 -11.29 10.59 2.05
CA PRO A 80 -10.97 11.11 0.70
C PRO A 80 -10.72 12.63 0.65
N ASN A 81 -11.27 13.40 1.60
CA ASN A 81 -11.06 14.85 1.67
C ASN A 81 -9.67 15.23 2.19
N LEU A 82 -8.99 14.32 2.89
CA LEU A 82 -7.69 14.56 3.52
C LEU A 82 -6.59 13.65 2.95
N GLY A 83 -6.95 12.51 2.37
CA GLY A 83 -6.07 11.48 1.86
C GLY A 83 -5.89 11.49 0.34
N PRO A 84 -5.11 10.51 -0.17
CA PRO A 84 -4.95 10.35 -1.60
C PRO A 84 -6.29 10.01 -2.24
N LEU A 85 -6.51 10.59 -3.41
CA LEU A 85 -7.64 10.32 -4.31
C LEU A 85 -7.49 8.95 -4.99
N SER A 86 -6.96 7.96 -4.30
CA SER A 86 -6.65 6.66 -4.88
C SER A 86 -6.71 5.60 -3.80
N PRO A 87 -7.11 4.37 -4.14
CA PRO A 87 -7.14 3.30 -3.16
C PRO A 87 -5.75 3.08 -2.57
N VAL A 88 -5.67 3.14 -1.24
CA VAL A 88 -4.47 2.80 -0.49
C VAL A 88 -4.53 1.37 -0.01
N TYR A 89 -3.47 0.62 -0.28
CA TYR A 89 -3.29 -0.75 0.16
C TYR A 89 -2.06 -0.86 1.06
N TYR A 90 -2.25 -1.36 2.27
CA TYR A 90 -1.16 -1.70 3.17
C TYR A 90 -0.52 -3.00 2.74
N VAL A 91 0.79 -2.99 2.57
CA VAL A 91 1.62 -4.14 2.20
C VAL A 91 2.55 -4.42 3.37
N PHE A 92 2.49 -5.64 3.90
CA PHE A 92 3.29 -6.01 5.06
C PHE A 92 3.74 -7.47 5.03
N PRO A 93 4.88 -7.79 5.66
CA PRO A 93 5.37 -9.16 5.72
C PRO A 93 4.71 -9.97 6.85
N LEU A 94 4.55 -11.26 6.60
CA LEU A 94 4.45 -12.31 7.62
C LEU A 94 5.72 -13.17 7.54
N PRO A 95 6.80 -12.78 8.24
CA PRO A 95 8.03 -13.56 8.25
C PRO A 95 7.81 -15.00 8.72
N HIS A 96 8.48 -15.95 8.08
CA HIS A 96 8.48 -17.36 8.46
C HIS A 96 9.78 -17.81 9.14
N TRP A 97 10.65 -16.84 9.46
CA TRP A 97 11.90 -17.01 10.19
C TRP A 97 11.78 -16.33 11.56
N VAL A 98 12.78 -16.54 12.42
CA VAL A 98 12.86 -15.90 13.74
C VAL A 98 13.88 -14.76 13.70
N GLY A 99 13.56 -13.66 14.38
CA GLY A 99 14.48 -12.53 14.56
C GLY A 99 14.67 -11.65 13.31
N PRO A 100 15.55 -10.65 13.37
CA PRO A 100 15.79 -9.74 12.27
C PRO A 100 16.65 -10.39 11.17
N LEU A 101 16.32 -10.08 9.91
CA LEU A 101 17.02 -10.59 8.72
C LEU A 101 18.52 -10.23 8.71
N THR A 102 18.93 -9.18 9.43
CA THR A 102 20.32 -8.70 9.52
C THR A 102 21.13 -9.38 10.63
N SER A 103 20.54 -10.26 11.45
CA SER A 103 21.28 -10.95 12.50
C SER A 103 21.96 -12.21 11.99
N THR A 104 23.19 -12.47 12.45
CA THR A 104 23.98 -13.67 12.13
C THR A 104 23.27 -14.98 12.50
N SER A 105 22.28 -14.90 13.40
CA SER A 105 21.40 -15.97 13.88
C SER A 105 19.99 -15.93 13.26
N GLY A 106 19.65 -14.87 12.55
CA GLY A 106 18.45 -14.73 11.74
C GLY A 106 18.74 -15.35 10.37
N SER A 107 18.80 -16.68 10.35
CA SER A 107 19.06 -17.50 9.16
C SER A 107 18.43 -16.87 7.92
N SER A 108 19.24 -16.36 6.99
CA SER A 108 18.81 -15.96 5.64
C SER A 108 17.78 -16.97 5.17
N PRO A 109 16.50 -16.59 4.93
CA PRO A 109 15.30 -17.41 5.12
C PRO A 109 15.58 -18.88 4.85
N ALA A 110 16.12 -19.54 5.87
CA ALA A 110 16.46 -20.93 5.79
C ALA A 110 15.15 -21.61 6.10
N SER A 111 14.69 -22.46 5.20
CA SER A 111 13.48 -23.23 5.44
C SER A 111 13.57 -23.88 6.83
N LEU A 112 12.44 -23.89 7.55
CA LEU A 112 12.24 -24.80 8.67
C LEU A 112 12.74 -26.19 8.23
N GLY A 113 13.90 -26.64 8.72
CA GLY A 113 14.49 -27.93 8.32
C GLY A 113 15.98 -27.97 7.97
N GLY A 114 16.77 -26.91 8.19
CA GLY A 114 18.24 -27.00 8.08
C GLY A 114 18.82 -26.90 6.66
N SER A 115 18.08 -26.31 5.73
CA SER A 115 18.59 -25.98 4.39
C SER A 115 19.64 -24.87 4.43
N ALA A 116 20.60 -24.90 3.50
CA ALA A 116 21.65 -23.89 3.32
C ALA A 116 21.11 -22.44 3.30
N PRO A 117 21.89 -21.45 3.78
CA PRO A 117 21.48 -20.05 3.82
C PRO A 117 21.07 -19.55 2.43
N ALA A 118 19.97 -18.81 2.36
CA ALA A 118 19.44 -18.37 1.07
C ALA A 118 20.44 -17.40 0.38
N PRO A 119 20.73 -17.57 -0.92
CA PRO A 119 21.73 -16.78 -1.65
C PRO A 119 21.31 -15.31 -1.77
N PRO A 120 22.20 -14.31 -1.93
CA PRO A 120 21.88 -12.87 -1.87
C PRO A 120 20.69 -12.38 -2.73
N GLU A 121 20.32 -13.13 -3.77
CA GLU A 121 19.21 -12.84 -4.69
C GLU A 121 17.94 -13.68 -4.42
N TRP A 122 17.87 -14.39 -3.29
CA TRP A 122 16.78 -15.32 -2.96
C TRP A 122 15.39 -14.68 -3.07
N TRP A 123 15.30 -13.42 -2.68
CA TRP A 123 14.08 -12.62 -2.76
C TRP A 123 13.65 -12.34 -4.22
N ARG A 124 14.52 -12.44 -5.22
CA ARG A 124 14.17 -12.24 -6.64
C ARG A 124 13.70 -13.51 -7.34
N ARG A 125 14.15 -14.69 -6.88
CA ARG A 125 14.10 -15.92 -7.69
C ARG A 125 12.71 -16.51 -7.93
N ARG A 126 11.61 -15.87 -7.49
CA ARG A 126 10.20 -16.32 -7.66
C ARG A 126 9.99 -17.83 -7.41
N ILE A 127 10.80 -18.43 -6.51
CA ILE A 127 10.80 -19.86 -6.23
C ILE A 127 10.55 -20.07 -4.74
N GLY A 128 9.45 -20.76 -4.43
CA GLY A 128 9.13 -21.23 -3.08
C GLY A 128 9.05 -20.13 -2.03
N ARG A 129 9.04 -20.54 -0.75
CA ARG A 129 8.89 -19.66 0.41
C ARG A 129 9.99 -18.61 0.56
N SER A 130 11.10 -18.74 -0.15
CA SER A 130 12.13 -17.71 -0.21
C SER A 130 11.63 -16.50 -1.00
N TRP A 131 10.79 -16.63 -2.03
CA TRP A 131 10.36 -15.44 -2.75
C TRP A 131 9.52 -14.49 -1.88
N PHE A 132 9.81 -13.19 -1.90
CA PHE A 132 9.09 -12.22 -1.06
C PHE A 132 7.58 -12.18 -1.32
N GLY A 133 7.16 -12.48 -2.55
CA GLY A 133 5.75 -12.58 -2.90
C GLY A 133 4.99 -13.72 -2.24
N GLU A 134 5.68 -14.66 -1.57
CA GLU A 134 5.09 -15.76 -0.79
C GLU A 134 4.86 -15.42 0.69
N TRP A 135 5.39 -14.30 1.17
CA TRP A 135 5.21 -13.89 2.56
C TRP A 135 4.87 -12.41 2.75
N LEU A 136 4.73 -11.63 1.66
CA LEU A 136 4.06 -10.34 1.68
C LEU A 136 2.55 -10.49 1.50
N TYR A 137 1.80 -9.74 2.29
CA TYR A 137 0.36 -9.66 2.26
C TYR A 137 -0.10 -8.23 2.03
N VAL A 138 -1.29 -8.09 1.48
CA VAL A 138 -1.89 -6.83 1.08
C VAL A 138 -3.29 -6.73 1.67
N MET A 139 -3.59 -5.61 2.31
CA MET A 139 -4.92 -5.26 2.82
C MET A 139 -5.31 -3.87 2.34
N SER A 140 -6.60 -3.62 2.12
CA SER A 140 -7.09 -2.25 1.95
C SER A 140 -6.90 -1.46 3.25
N ALA A 141 -6.81 -0.12 3.16
CA ALA A 141 -6.83 0.72 4.36
C ALA A 141 -8.06 0.43 5.26
N ARG A 142 -9.22 0.16 4.67
CA ARG A 142 -10.43 -0.20 5.39
C ARG A 142 -10.26 -1.50 6.18
N ALA A 143 -9.79 -2.56 5.55
CA ALA A 143 -9.55 -3.83 6.24
C ALA A 143 -8.52 -3.71 7.35
N VAL A 144 -7.49 -2.86 7.19
CA VAL A 144 -6.55 -2.56 8.28
C VAL A 144 -7.28 -1.92 9.46
N SER A 145 -8.15 -0.94 9.20
CA SER A 145 -8.93 -0.27 10.25
C SER A 145 -9.88 -1.22 11.01
N GLU A 146 -10.41 -2.22 10.32
CA GLU A 146 -11.25 -3.27 10.91
C GLU A 146 -10.45 -4.22 11.79
N ALA A 147 -9.21 -4.51 11.38
CA ALA A 147 -8.29 -5.40 12.08
C ALA A 147 -7.65 -4.77 13.34
N LEU A 148 -7.71 -3.45 13.47
CA LEU A 148 -7.19 -2.70 14.63
C LEU A 148 -8.18 -2.68 15.81
N PRO A 149 -7.68 -2.45 17.05
CA PRO A 149 -8.53 -2.20 18.24
C PRO A 149 -9.60 -1.13 17.99
N VAL A 150 -10.76 -1.22 18.64
CA VAL A 150 -11.90 -0.28 18.43
C VAL A 150 -11.50 1.19 18.67
N ASP A 151 -10.59 1.43 19.59
CA ASP A 151 -10.09 2.74 20.01
C ASP A 151 -8.84 3.18 19.23
N TRP A 152 -8.58 2.63 18.03
CA TRP A 152 -7.34 2.94 17.30
C TRP A 152 -7.20 4.42 16.92
N ARG A 153 -8.31 5.12 16.64
CA ARG A 153 -8.31 6.54 16.24
C ARG A 153 -7.77 7.50 17.29
N SER A 154 -7.86 7.14 18.58
CA SER A 154 -7.32 7.95 19.67
C SER A 154 -5.86 7.64 19.99
N LYS A 155 -5.24 6.71 19.26
CA LYS A 155 -3.83 6.34 19.43
C LYS A 155 -3.00 7.08 18.38
N GLY A 156 -1.71 7.28 18.64
CA GLY A 156 -0.75 7.68 17.59
C GLY A 156 -0.19 6.50 16.80
N ARG A 157 -0.16 5.31 17.42
CA ARG A 157 0.16 4.03 16.79
C ARG A 157 -0.71 2.94 17.39
N ALA A 158 -1.11 1.97 16.58
CA ALA A 158 -1.89 0.82 17.04
C ALA A 158 -1.33 -0.49 16.50
N LYS A 159 -1.22 -1.49 17.37
CA LYS A 159 -0.73 -2.82 17.02
C LYS A 159 -1.75 -3.54 16.14
N LEU A 160 -1.30 -3.96 14.95
CA LEU A 160 -2.09 -4.78 14.04
C LEU A 160 -2.01 -6.26 14.42
N PHE A 161 -0.80 -6.77 14.63
CA PHE A 161 -0.59 -8.16 15.06
C PHE A 161 0.74 -8.38 15.80
N THR A 162 0.83 -9.54 16.45
CA THR A 162 2.09 -10.17 16.84
C THR A 162 2.11 -11.60 16.31
N LEU A 163 3.08 -11.90 15.45
CA LEU A 163 3.27 -13.18 14.78
C LEU A 163 4.32 -14.00 15.52
N ASP A 164 3.96 -15.24 15.84
CA ASP A 164 4.89 -16.29 16.23
C ASP A 164 5.18 -17.18 15.01
N PRO A 165 6.35 -17.05 14.36
CA PRO A 165 6.65 -17.77 13.12
C PRO A 165 6.80 -19.28 13.33
N THR A 166 6.88 -19.74 14.59
CA THR A 166 7.00 -21.18 14.94
C THR A 166 5.65 -21.88 15.00
N ARG A 167 4.53 -21.13 14.93
CA ARG A 167 3.18 -21.66 15.08
C ARG A 167 2.35 -21.48 13.81
N PRO A 168 1.42 -22.42 13.51
CA PRO A 168 0.43 -22.21 12.47
C PRO A 168 -0.35 -20.92 12.74
N THR A 169 -0.44 -20.06 11.73
CA THR A 169 -1.15 -18.77 11.83
C THR A 169 -2.50 -18.87 11.14
N SER A 170 -3.55 -18.40 11.81
CA SER A 170 -4.89 -18.23 11.25
C SER A 170 -5.29 -16.77 11.26
N TRP A 171 -5.84 -16.29 10.14
CA TRP A 171 -6.31 -14.90 9.98
C TRP A 171 -7.35 -14.49 11.01
N ALA A 172 -8.18 -15.43 11.47
CA ALA A 172 -9.20 -15.19 12.49
C ALA A 172 -8.60 -14.82 13.86
N THR A 173 -7.32 -15.13 14.09
CA THR A 173 -6.66 -15.01 15.40
C THR A 173 -5.38 -14.17 15.37
N LEU A 174 -4.84 -13.89 14.18
CA LEU A 174 -3.61 -13.13 14.04
C LEU A 174 -3.78 -11.65 14.43
N PHE A 175 -4.89 -11.07 13.98
CA PHE A 175 -5.18 -9.66 14.15
C PHE A 175 -5.85 -9.38 15.50
N THR A 176 -5.71 -8.14 15.99
CA THR A 176 -6.40 -7.71 17.21
C THR A 176 -7.92 -7.88 17.08
N ARG A 177 -8.46 -7.62 15.90
CA ARG A 177 -9.84 -7.91 15.50
C ARG A 177 -9.85 -8.62 14.17
N ALA A 178 -10.76 -9.58 13.98
CA ALA A 178 -10.90 -10.25 12.70
C ALA A 178 -11.46 -9.27 11.65
N PRO A 179 -10.73 -8.94 10.58
CA PRO A 179 -11.26 -8.11 9.49
C PRO A 179 -12.31 -8.90 8.69
N TYR A 180 -13.24 -8.22 8.04
CA TYR A 180 -14.19 -8.88 7.14
C TYR A 180 -13.51 -9.42 5.89
N SER A 181 -12.47 -8.72 5.41
CA SER A 181 -11.63 -9.15 4.30
C SER A 181 -10.36 -9.83 4.76
N VAL A 182 -10.11 -11.02 4.24
CA VAL A 182 -8.85 -11.75 4.44
C VAL A 182 -7.73 -11.04 3.67
N PRO A 183 -6.52 -10.90 4.25
CA PRO A 183 -5.37 -10.35 3.53
C PRO A 183 -5.06 -11.13 2.25
N TYR A 184 -4.77 -10.40 1.17
CA TYR A 184 -4.36 -11.00 -0.09
C TYR A 184 -2.87 -11.28 -0.09
N LEU A 185 -2.47 -12.48 -0.51
CA LEU A 185 -1.07 -12.75 -0.78
C LEU A 185 -0.58 -11.86 -1.93
N TRP A 186 0.61 -11.26 -1.83
CA TRP A 186 1.17 -10.32 -2.81
C TRP A 186 1.07 -10.84 -4.24
N ARG A 187 1.44 -12.10 -4.48
CA ARG A 187 1.39 -12.70 -5.82
C ARG A 187 -0.04 -12.72 -6.42
N SER A 188 -1.05 -12.89 -5.56
CA SER A 188 -2.45 -13.04 -5.94
C SER A 188 -3.19 -11.70 -5.99
N PHE A 189 -2.78 -10.73 -5.18
CA PHE A 189 -3.35 -9.37 -5.14
C PHE A 189 -3.42 -8.75 -6.54
N TRP A 190 -2.39 -8.96 -7.36
CA TRP A 190 -2.32 -8.37 -8.69
C TRP A 190 -3.38 -8.84 -9.68
N SER A 191 -3.93 -10.05 -9.53
CA SER A 191 -5.01 -10.51 -10.42
C SER A 191 -6.37 -9.91 -10.04
N ILE A 192 -6.47 -9.38 -8.82
CA ILE A 192 -7.67 -8.74 -8.26
C ILE A 192 -7.66 -7.25 -8.62
N VAL A 193 -6.53 -6.58 -8.35
CA VAL A 193 -6.43 -5.13 -8.55
C VAL A 193 -6.44 -4.70 -10.01
N THR A 194 -5.93 -5.54 -10.92
CA THR A 194 -6.02 -5.28 -12.37
C THR A 194 -7.44 -5.40 -12.92
N LYS A 195 -8.37 -6.04 -12.20
CA LYS A 195 -9.80 -6.13 -12.56
C LYS A 195 -10.58 -4.95 -11.96
N CYS A 196 -11.39 -5.18 -10.94
CA CYS A 196 -12.17 -4.14 -10.28
C CYS A 196 -11.51 -3.64 -8.98
N GLY A 197 -10.46 -4.31 -8.50
CA GLY A 197 -9.99 -4.11 -7.13
C GLY A 197 -10.74 -4.97 -6.12
N PRO A 198 -10.21 -5.09 -4.89
CA PRO A 198 -10.94 -5.65 -3.75
C PRO A 198 -12.28 -4.96 -3.51
N TRP A 199 -13.23 -5.66 -2.91
CA TRP A 199 -14.58 -5.14 -2.65
C TRP A 199 -14.61 -4.15 -1.48
N ASP A 200 -13.66 -4.28 -0.57
CA ASP A 200 -13.47 -3.50 0.65
C ASP A 200 -12.59 -2.25 0.42
N SER A 201 -12.17 -1.99 -0.82
CA SER A 201 -11.44 -0.78 -1.17
C SER A 201 -12.28 0.17 -2.00
N ILE A 202 -11.90 1.45 -1.99
CA ILE A 202 -12.45 2.44 -2.89
C ILE A 202 -12.02 2.08 -4.32
N ARG A 203 -12.96 1.81 -5.22
CA ARG A 203 -12.63 1.43 -6.60
C ARG A 203 -12.84 2.62 -7.52
N TRP A 204 -11.80 2.96 -8.27
CA TRP A 204 -11.80 4.07 -9.20
C TRP A 204 -11.97 3.53 -10.62
N ARG A 205 -12.92 4.11 -11.35
CA ARG A 205 -13.06 3.90 -12.79
C ARG A 205 -13.14 5.23 -13.50
N THR A 206 -12.14 5.52 -14.33
CA THR A 206 -12.21 6.63 -15.28
C THR A 206 -13.24 6.29 -16.36
N VAL A 207 -14.26 7.12 -16.49
CA VAL A 207 -15.24 7.07 -17.57
C VAL A 207 -14.80 8.04 -18.63
N VAL A 208 -14.76 7.57 -19.88
CA VAL A 208 -14.44 8.39 -21.03
C VAL A 208 -15.72 8.90 -21.70
N ASP A 209 -15.67 10.10 -22.25
CA ASP A 209 -16.73 10.66 -23.09
C ASP A 209 -16.82 9.95 -24.46
N GLY A 210 -17.77 10.39 -25.29
CA GLY A 210 -17.96 9.86 -26.65
C GLY A 210 -16.78 10.11 -27.60
N GLN A 211 -15.77 10.87 -27.18
CA GLN A 211 -14.54 11.17 -27.92
C GLN A 211 -13.32 10.44 -27.34
N GLY A 212 -13.53 9.57 -26.34
CA GLY A 212 -12.48 8.80 -25.68
C GLY A 212 -11.66 9.60 -24.67
N ARG A 213 -12.09 10.80 -24.29
CA ARG A 213 -11.40 11.66 -23.30
C ARG A 213 -11.93 11.38 -21.89
N PRO A 214 -11.08 11.40 -20.85
CA PRO A 214 -11.55 11.28 -19.46
C PRO A 214 -12.55 12.38 -19.10
N ASP A 215 -13.74 11.98 -18.64
CA ASP A 215 -14.85 12.88 -18.29
C ASP A 215 -15.09 12.91 -16.76
N ARG A 216 -15.27 11.73 -16.18
CA ARG A 216 -15.60 11.56 -14.75
C ARG A 216 -14.93 10.34 -14.15
N VAL A 217 -14.79 10.36 -12.84
CA VAL A 217 -14.34 9.23 -12.05
C VAL A 217 -15.55 8.67 -11.32
N LEU A 218 -15.81 7.37 -11.50
CA LEU A 218 -16.71 6.64 -10.61
C LEU A 218 -15.91 6.16 -9.42
N VAL A 219 -16.36 6.59 -8.24
CA VAL A 219 -15.89 6.13 -6.94
C VAL A 219 -16.90 5.10 -6.46
N LEU A 220 -16.51 3.83 -6.45
CA LEU A 220 -17.33 2.76 -5.88
C LEU A 220 -16.84 2.49 -4.47
N ASP A 221 -17.69 2.78 -3.49
CA ASP A 221 -17.48 2.46 -2.08
C ASP A 221 -18.54 1.47 -1.61
N GLY A 222 -18.18 0.17 -1.57
CA GLY A 222 -19.16 -0.89 -1.35
C GLY A 222 -20.21 -0.91 -2.47
N ASP A 223 -21.47 -0.66 -2.09
CA ASP A 223 -22.62 -0.55 -3.00
C ASP A 223 -22.92 0.89 -3.44
N LEU A 224 -22.23 1.89 -2.86
CA LEU A 224 -22.39 3.29 -3.24
C LEU A 224 -21.56 3.58 -4.49
N GLU A 225 -22.23 4.08 -5.52
CA GLU A 225 -21.61 4.59 -6.74
C GLU A 225 -21.78 6.11 -6.77
N GLU A 226 -20.67 6.81 -6.61
CA GLU A 226 -20.64 8.27 -6.75
C GLU A 226 -19.83 8.66 -7.99
N GLY A 227 -20.44 9.48 -8.85
CA GLY A 227 -19.80 10.04 -10.03
C GLY A 227 -19.25 11.42 -9.75
N TRP A 228 -17.93 11.57 -9.80
CA TRP A 228 -17.26 12.83 -9.56
C TRP A 228 -16.69 13.37 -10.88
N HIS A 229 -17.04 14.60 -11.24
CA HIS A 229 -16.42 15.25 -12.39
C HIS A 229 -14.94 15.52 -12.10
N LEU A 230 -14.07 15.11 -13.02
CA LEU A 230 -12.62 15.19 -12.81
C LEU A 230 -12.15 16.63 -12.55
N GLY A 231 -12.78 17.61 -13.21
CA GLY A 231 -12.51 19.04 -12.98
C GLY A 231 -12.82 19.49 -11.55
N ALA A 232 -13.97 19.10 -11.00
CA ALA A 232 -14.39 19.48 -9.65
C ALA A 232 -13.46 18.89 -8.57
N LEU A 233 -13.00 17.65 -8.77
CA LEU A 233 -12.02 16.96 -7.93
C LEU A 233 -10.69 17.72 -7.84
N LEU A 234 -10.17 18.14 -8.99
CA LEU A 234 -8.92 18.87 -9.09
C LEU A 234 -9.04 20.27 -8.49
N ASP A 235 -10.18 20.93 -8.66
CA ASP A 235 -10.44 22.27 -8.12
C ASP A 235 -10.67 22.25 -6.60
N GLN A 236 -11.38 21.25 -6.07
CA GLN A 236 -11.55 21.07 -4.63
C GLN A 236 -10.21 20.86 -3.91
N ARG A 237 -9.30 20.09 -4.52
CA ARG A 237 -7.93 19.91 -3.99
C ARG A 237 -7.12 21.20 -4.08
N ARG A 238 -7.23 21.97 -5.17
CA ARG A 238 -6.60 23.31 -5.27
C ARG A 238 -7.09 24.24 -4.16
N GLN A 239 -8.36 24.15 -3.78
CA GLN A 239 -8.95 24.97 -2.75
C GLN A 239 -8.51 24.55 -1.34
N LEU A 240 -8.52 23.25 -1.04
CA LEU A 240 -7.99 22.70 0.22
C LEU A 240 -6.49 22.98 0.41
N VAL A 241 -5.70 22.93 -0.67
CA VAL A 241 -4.27 23.29 -0.65
C VAL A 241 -4.07 24.78 -0.41
N LYS A 242 -4.93 25.66 -0.93
CA LYS A 242 -4.87 27.10 -0.64
C LYS A 242 -5.18 27.42 0.82
N GLU A 243 -6.07 26.65 1.46
CA GLU A 243 -6.47 26.86 2.86
C GLU A 243 -5.41 26.34 3.85
N GLN A 244 -4.69 25.26 3.54
CA GLN A 244 -3.61 24.74 4.41
C GLN A 244 -2.30 25.55 4.38
N VAL A 245 -2.08 26.41 3.37
CA VAL A 245 -0.88 27.28 3.26
C VAL A 245 -0.85 28.40 4.31
N ILE A 246 -1.93 28.59 5.08
CA ILE A 246 -2.00 29.67 6.07
C ILE A 246 -1.34 29.30 7.42
N ASP A 247 -1.10 28.02 7.75
CA ASP A 247 -0.72 27.69 9.14
C ASP A 247 0.75 27.25 9.38
N HIS A 248 1.39 26.41 8.55
CA HIS A 248 2.74 25.92 8.91
C HIS A 248 3.72 25.90 7.73
N GLY A 249 4.73 26.75 7.81
CA GLY A 249 5.79 26.83 6.81
C GLY A 249 6.75 25.64 6.89
N VAL A 250 6.55 24.61 6.04
CA VAL A 250 7.60 23.69 5.56
C VAL A 250 7.26 23.19 4.14
N GLU A 251 8.29 23.17 3.29
CA GLU A 251 8.51 22.69 1.92
C GLU A 251 7.37 22.23 0.96
N ARG A 252 7.19 23.13 -0.01
CA ARG A 252 6.76 23.08 -1.43
C ARG A 252 6.80 21.74 -2.19
N ALA A 253 5.74 21.54 -2.98
CA ALA A 253 5.82 21.00 -4.34
C ALA A 253 5.11 21.97 -5.32
N ILE A 254 5.89 22.60 -6.21
CA ILE A 254 5.38 23.43 -7.32
C ILE A 254 5.61 22.59 -8.59
N LEU A 255 4.56 22.32 -9.36
CA LEU A 255 4.69 21.63 -10.65
C LEU A 255 4.36 22.59 -11.81
N HIS A 256 5.42 23.05 -12.48
CA HIS A 256 5.40 23.82 -13.72
C HIS A 256 4.82 22.99 -14.88
N ILE A 257 4.12 23.63 -15.83
CA ILE A 257 3.79 23.05 -17.15
C ILE A 257 4.39 23.98 -18.20
N PRO A 258 5.28 23.51 -19.08
CA PRO A 258 5.63 24.27 -20.26
C PRO A 258 4.47 24.20 -21.27
N ASP A 259 4.15 25.36 -21.86
CA ASP A 259 3.04 25.52 -22.83
C ASP A 259 3.15 24.60 -24.06
N SER A 260 4.32 24.03 -24.32
CA SER A 260 4.55 23.06 -25.40
C SER A 260 3.82 21.72 -25.23
N ALA A 261 3.14 21.50 -24.11
CA ALA A 261 2.33 20.31 -23.86
C ALA A 261 0.83 20.50 -24.14
N LEU A 262 0.43 21.68 -24.65
CA LEU A 262 -0.97 22.02 -24.93
C LEU A 262 -1.28 22.24 -26.43
N TYR A 263 -0.36 21.86 -27.32
CA TYR A 263 -0.58 21.81 -28.77
C TYR A 263 -0.01 20.52 -29.37
#